data_AF-A0A536UF36-F1
#
_entry.id   AF-A0A536UF36-F1
#
_cell.length_a   1.000
_cell.length_b   1.000
_cell.length_c   1.000
_cell.angle_alpha   90.00
_cell.angle_beta   90.00
_cell.angle_gamma   90.00
#
_symmetry.space_group_name_H-M   'P 1'
#
loop_
_entity.id
_entity.type
_entity.pdbx_description
1 polymer ?
#
loop_
_entity_poly.entity_id
_entity_poly.type
_entity_poly.pdbx_seq_one_letter_code
_entity_poly.pdbx_strand_id
1 'polypeptide(L)'
;MVTRTLRAQAIRLLARREYARAELESRLGGGGADLAEVGNILDDLGAQGLLSDQRFAQAVVSQKAGRYSRRSIAGGLKAKGVASSDIDSALREADLDDDAALRTL
;
A
#
# COMPACT_ATOMS: atom_id res chain seq x y z
N MET A 1 23.96 -14.28 17.14
CA MET A 1 22.78 -13.47 16.78
C MET A 1 22.37 -13.91 15.38
N VAL A 2 21.14 -14.41 15.15
CA VAL A 2 20.73 -14.84 13.81
C VAL A 2 20.41 -13.60 12.98
N THR A 3 21.26 -13.26 12.03
CA THR A 3 20.98 -12.21 11.04
C THR A 3 19.79 -12.65 10.20
N ARG A 4 18.66 -11.94 10.28
CA ARG A 4 17.45 -12.30 9.51
C ARG A 4 17.56 -11.75 8.08
N THR A 5 17.30 -12.61 7.10
CA THR A 5 17.29 -12.25 5.68
C THR A 5 16.25 -11.18 5.37
N LEU A 6 16.45 -10.39 4.30
CA LEU A 6 15.50 -9.37 3.84
C LEU A 6 14.10 -9.96 3.60
N ARG A 7 14.04 -11.14 2.99
CA ARG A 7 12.78 -11.88 2.79
C ARG A 7 12.05 -12.18 4.10
N ALA A 8 12.77 -12.67 5.12
CA ALA A 8 12.18 -12.92 6.44
C ALA A 8 11.77 -11.63 7.18
N GLN A 9 12.38 -10.49 6.85
CA GLN A 9 11.94 -9.19 7.34
C GLN A 9 10.65 -8.74 6.64
N ALA A 10 10.60 -8.83 5.31
CA ALA A 10 9.42 -8.50 4.50
C ALA A 10 8.19 -9.31 4.90
N ILE A 11 8.33 -10.64 5.01
CA ILE A 11 7.22 -11.54 5.41
C ILE A 11 6.68 -11.18 6.80
N ARG A 12 7.56 -10.83 7.76
CA ARG A 12 7.12 -10.40 9.08
C ARG A 12 6.37 -9.07 9.07
N LEU A 13 6.73 -8.15 8.17
CA LEU A 13 5.97 -6.92 8.01
C LEU A 13 4.59 -7.25 7.45
N LEU A 14 4.53 -7.99 6.34
CA LEU A 14 3.29 -8.39 5.68
C LEU A 14 2.35 -9.21 6.59
N ALA A 15 2.89 -10.00 7.52
CA ALA A 15 2.08 -10.72 8.50
C ALA A 15 1.30 -9.82 9.48
N ARG A 16 1.64 -8.52 9.58
CA ARG A 16 1.01 -7.57 10.53
C ARG A 16 -0.12 -6.77 9.89
N ARG A 17 0.02 -6.41 8.62
CA ARG A 17 -0.97 -5.68 7.81
C ARG A 17 -0.55 -5.68 6.35
N GLU A 18 -1.43 -5.22 5.47
CA GLU A 18 -1.08 -4.85 4.10
C GLU A 18 -0.09 -3.67 4.09
N TYR A 19 0.88 -3.72 3.19
CA TYR A 19 1.86 -2.66 2.94
C TYR A 19 1.86 -2.31 1.46
N ALA A 20 2.06 -1.02 1.15
CA ALA A 20 2.44 -0.63 -0.19
C ALA A 20 3.85 -1.15 -0.51
N ARG A 21 4.11 -1.49 -1.78
CA ARG A 21 5.44 -1.89 -2.24
C ARG A 21 6.49 -0.84 -1.88
N ALA A 22 6.25 0.41 -2.22
CA ALA A 22 7.18 1.51 -1.94
C ALA A 22 7.46 1.69 -0.44
N GLU A 23 6.48 1.37 0.43
CA GLU A 23 6.69 1.39 1.88
C GLU A 23 7.68 0.29 2.31
N LEU A 24 7.59 -0.91 1.74
CA LEU A 24 8.53 -1.99 2.02
C LEU A 24 9.92 -1.70 1.45
N GLU A 25 10.01 -1.14 0.24
CA GLU A 25 11.29 -0.74 -0.38
C GLU A 25 12.04 0.24 0.51
N SER A 26 11.36 1.31 0.97
CA SER A 26 11.95 2.30 1.86
C SER A 26 12.39 1.70 3.20
N ARG A 27 11.56 0.85 3.81
CA ARG A 27 11.86 0.22 5.11
C ARG A 27 13.02 -0.77 5.05
N LEU A 28 13.10 -1.56 3.98
CA LEU A 28 14.13 -2.58 3.81
C LEU A 28 15.45 -1.96 3.31
N GLY A 29 15.38 -0.96 2.42
CA GLY A 29 16.55 -0.23 1.92
C GLY A 29 17.24 0.64 2.97
N GLY A 30 16.49 1.17 3.96
CA GLY A 30 17.05 1.95 5.06
C GLY A 30 18.05 1.20 5.96
N GLY A 31 18.13 -0.13 5.84
CA GLY A 31 19.12 -0.97 6.55
C GLY A 31 20.48 -1.11 5.85
N GLY A 32 20.74 -0.35 4.78
CA GLY A 32 21.96 -0.50 3.96
C GLY A 32 21.92 -1.70 3.01
N ALA A 33 20.73 -2.23 2.76
CA ALA A 33 20.50 -3.34 1.84
C ALA A 33 20.62 -2.89 0.37
N ASP A 34 21.04 -3.80 -0.50
CA ASP A 34 21.01 -3.57 -1.94
C ASP A 34 19.56 -3.40 -2.43
N LEU A 35 19.28 -2.26 -3.05
CA LEU A 35 17.95 -1.93 -3.57
C LEU A 35 17.51 -2.90 -4.68
N ALA A 36 18.45 -3.44 -5.46
CA ALA A 36 18.14 -4.44 -6.47
C ALA A 36 17.68 -5.76 -5.84
N GLU A 37 18.36 -6.20 -4.78
CA GLU A 37 17.95 -7.39 -4.02
C GLU A 37 16.58 -7.19 -3.36
N VAL A 38 16.32 -6.02 -2.78
CA VAL A 38 15.01 -5.66 -2.22
C VAL A 38 13.93 -5.72 -3.30
N GLY A 39 14.17 -5.12 -4.46
CA GLY A 39 13.23 -5.13 -5.59
C GLY A 39 12.85 -6.55 -6.01
N ASN A 40 13.84 -7.41 -6.23
CA ASN A 40 13.62 -8.82 -6.61
C ASN A 40 12.79 -9.58 -5.57
N ILE A 41 13.09 -9.40 -4.28
CA ILE A 41 12.32 -10.04 -3.20
C ILE A 41 10.87 -9.56 -3.19
N LEU A 42 10.62 -8.27 -3.41
CA LEU A 42 9.27 -7.73 -3.42
C LEU A 42 8.50 -8.15 -4.68
N ASP A 43 9.16 -8.31 -5.82
CA ASP A 43 8.58 -8.90 -7.03
C ASP A 43 8.13 -10.34 -6.78
N ASP A 44 8.99 -11.17 -6.19
CA ASP A 44 8.66 -12.56 -5.83
C ASP A 44 7.48 -12.64 -4.86
N LEU A 45 7.44 -11.75 -3.86
CA LEU A 45 6.34 -11.68 -2.90
C LEU A 45 5.04 -11.20 -3.55
N GLY A 46 5.13 -10.29 -4.53
CA GLY A 46 4.00 -9.86 -5.36
C GLY A 46 3.46 -11.00 -6.22
N ALA A 47 4.34 -11.74 -6.89
CA ALA A 47 3.97 -12.91 -7.70
C ALA A 47 3.33 -14.03 -6.89
N GLN A 48 3.71 -14.17 -5.61
CA GLN A 48 3.09 -15.11 -4.66
C GLN A 48 1.78 -14.57 -4.05
N GLY A 49 1.35 -13.37 -4.42
CA GLY A 49 0.16 -12.71 -3.88
C GLY A 49 0.31 -12.24 -2.43
N LEU A 50 1.50 -12.31 -1.84
CA LEU A 50 1.78 -11.90 -0.46
C LEU A 50 1.85 -10.37 -0.33
N LEU A 51 2.29 -9.67 -1.38
CA LEU A 51 2.30 -8.21 -1.48
C LEU A 51 1.29 -7.77 -2.55
N SER A 52 0.46 -6.78 -2.24
CA SER A 52 -0.53 -6.24 -3.19
C SER A 52 -0.86 -4.78 -2.87
N ASP A 53 -0.54 -3.88 -3.80
CA ASP A 53 -0.89 -2.46 -3.69
C ASP A 53 -2.40 -2.24 -3.76
N GLN A 54 -3.13 -3.08 -4.50
CA GLN A 54 -4.59 -3.10 -4.52
C GLN A 54 -5.19 -3.41 -3.14
N ARG A 55 -4.77 -4.50 -2.48
CA ARG A 55 -5.27 -4.82 -1.13
C ARG A 55 -4.88 -3.76 -0.11
N PHE A 56 -3.67 -3.20 -0.24
CA PHE A 56 -3.26 -2.07 0.57
C PHE A 56 -4.17 -0.85 0.37
N ALA A 57 -4.50 -0.50 -0.87
CA ALA A 57 -5.41 0.60 -1.18
C ALA A 57 -6.80 0.38 -0.56
N GLN A 58 -7.38 -0.80 -0.75
CA GLN A 58 -8.68 -1.20 -0.17
C GLN A 58 -8.68 -1.05 1.36
N ALA A 59 -7.63 -1.53 2.04
CA ALA A 59 -7.52 -1.44 3.49
C ALA A 59 -7.47 0.02 3.98
N VAL A 60 -6.73 0.89 3.29
CA VAL A 60 -6.64 2.33 3.63
C VAL A 60 -7.97 3.03 3.38
N VAL A 61 -8.62 2.74 2.25
CA VAL A 61 -9.92 3.32 1.91
C VAL A 61 -10.96 2.93 2.96
N SER A 62 -11.07 1.63 3.27
CA SER A 62 -11.99 1.11 4.29
C SER A 62 -11.77 1.77 5.67
N GLN A 63 -10.51 1.95 6.08
CA GLN A 63 -10.18 2.61 7.34
C GLN A 63 -10.58 4.10 7.38
N LYS A 64 -10.51 4.80 6.24
CA LYS A 64 -10.68 6.26 6.16
C LYS A 64 -12.04 6.72 5.65
N ALA A 65 -12.82 5.82 5.07
CA ALA A 65 -14.18 6.07 4.63
C ALA A 65 -15.02 6.66 5.78
N GLY A 66 -15.87 7.64 5.46
CA GLY A 66 -16.71 8.35 6.45
C GLY A 66 -15.97 9.37 7.34
N ARG A 67 -14.64 9.46 7.28
CA ARG A 67 -13.85 10.46 8.07
C ARG A 67 -13.01 11.39 7.20
N TYR A 68 -12.61 10.94 6.02
CA TYR A 68 -11.77 11.69 5.08
C TYR A 68 -12.46 11.76 3.72
N SER A 69 -12.24 12.86 3.00
CA SER A 69 -12.74 13.01 1.63
C SER A 69 -12.01 12.06 0.68
N ARG A 70 -12.70 11.64 -0.39
CA ARG A 70 -12.14 10.84 -1.49
C ARG A 70 -10.79 11.39 -1.97
N ARG A 71 -10.72 12.70 -2.23
CA ARG A 71 -9.50 13.40 -2.66
C ARG A 71 -8.36 13.28 -1.64
N SER A 72 -8.66 13.40 -0.34
CA SER A 72 -7.67 13.26 0.72
C SER A 72 -7.11 11.84 0.80
N ILE A 73 -7.98 10.83 0.69
CA ILE A 73 -7.59 9.41 0.68
C ILE A 73 -6.74 9.10 -0.55
N ALA A 74 -7.19 9.49 -1.75
CA ALA A 74 -6.47 9.30 -3.01
C ALA A 74 -5.08 9.95 -2.99
N GLY A 75 -4.99 11.20 -2.51
CA GLY A 75 -3.71 11.91 -2.38
C GLY A 75 -2.74 11.20 -1.42
N GLY A 76 -3.26 10.68 -0.30
CA GLY A 76 -2.46 9.91 0.66
C GLY A 76 -1.95 8.58 0.08
N LEU A 77 -2.76 7.87 -0.70
CA LEU A 77 -2.35 6.64 -1.38
C LEU A 77 -1.31 6.91 -2.48
N LYS A 78 -1.51 7.96 -3.27
CA LYS A 78 -0.54 8.38 -4.30
C LYS A 78 0.81 8.75 -3.68
N ALA A 79 0.81 9.46 -2.55
CA ALA A 79 2.03 9.79 -1.81
C ALA A 79 2.77 8.54 -1.29
N LYS A 80 2.07 7.40 -1.16
CA LYS A 80 2.65 6.11 -0.81
C LYS A 80 3.04 5.24 -2.01
N GLY A 81 3.00 5.81 -3.23
CA GLY A 81 3.42 5.12 -4.45
C GLY A 81 2.40 4.16 -5.05
N VAL A 82 1.15 4.15 -4.55
CA VAL A 82 0.09 3.29 -5.10
C VAL A 82 -0.34 3.80 -6.48
N ALA A 83 -0.47 2.90 -7.45
CA ALA A 83 -0.88 3.24 -8.81
C ALA A 83 -2.32 3.78 -8.84
N SER A 84 -2.59 4.74 -9.74
CA SER A 84 -3.92 5.35 -9.87
C SER A 84 -5.02 4.32 -10.14
N SER A 85 -4.74 3.26 -10.91
CA SER A 85 -5.69 2.18 -11.20
C SER A 85 -6.18 1.47 -9.93
N ASP A 86 -5.26 1.20 -9.00
CA ASP A 86 -5.57 0.51 -7.75
C ASP A 86 -6.31 1.43 -6.78
N ILE A 87 -5.92 2.71 -6.76
CA ILE A 87 -6.63 3.76 -6.00
C ILE A 87 -8.08 3.88 -6.51
N ASP A 88 -8.26 4.01 -7.81
CA ASP A 88 -9.57 4.17 -8.42
C ASP A 88 -10.44 2.93 -8.21
N SER A 89 -9.87 1.72 -8.30
CA SER A 89 -10.59 0.48 -7.96
C SER A 89 -11.05 0.49 -6.50
N ALA A 90 -10.15 0.76 -5.57
CA ALA A 90 -10.44 0.73 -4.13
C ALA A 90 -11.50 1.77 -3.73
N LEU A 91 -11.47 2.97 -4.33
CA LEU A 91 -12.47 4.00 -4.08
C LEU A 91 -13.85 3.63 -4.62
N ARG A 92 -13.92 3.06 -5.84
CA ARG A 92 -15.17 2.57 -6.43
C ARG A 92 -15.78 1.43 -5.61
N GLU A 93 -14.97 0.48 -5.19
CA GLU A 93 -15.43 -0.65 -4.37
C GLU A 93 -16.00 -0.21 -3.01
N ALA A 94 -15.53 0.92 -2.47
CA ALA A 94 -16.02 1.49 -1.23
C ALA A 94 -17.23 2.43 -1.43
N ASP A 95 -17.78 2.51 -2.65
CA ASP A 95 -18.86 3.44 -3.02
C ASP A 95 -18.53 4.91 -2.66
N LEU A 96 -17.24 5.24 -2.65
CA LEU A 96 -16.76 6.60 -2.49
C LEU A 96 -16.70 7.26 -3.85
N ASP A 97 -17.89 7.53 -4.38
CA ASP A 97 -18.06 8.36 -5.55
C ASP A 97 -17.79 9.84 -5.22
N ASP A 98 -17.55 10.65 -6.25
CA ASP A 98 -17.20 12.08 -6.13
C ASP A 98 -18.30 12.95 -5.46
N ASP A 99 -19.41 12.37 -4.98
CA ASP A 99 -20.66 13.06 -4.63
C ASP A 99 -20.85 13.42 -3.14
N ALA A 100 -19.77 13.51 -2.36
CA ALA A 100 -19.84 14.01 -0.98
C ALA A 100 -19.64 15.53 -0.83
N ALA A 101 -19.41 16.28 -1.92
CA ALA A 101 -19.13 17.71 -1.87
C ALA A 101 -20.26 18.63 -2.41
N LEU A 102 -21.34 18.08 -2.98
CA LEU A 102 -22.43 18.88 -3.58
C LEU A 102 -23.66 19.09 -2.67
N ARG A 103 -23.69 18.58 -1.44
CA ARG A 103 -24.79 18.83 -0.48
C ARG A 103 -24.64 20.11 0.35
N THR A 104 -24.11 21.17 -0.26
CA THR A 104 -24.14 22.52 0.31
C THR A 104 -24.40 23.56 -0.78
N LEU A 105 -25.55 23.43 -1.44
CA LEU A 105 -26.29 24.55 -2.06
C LEU A 105 -27.62 24.68 -1.31
#